data_AF-A0A970I477-F1
#
_entry.id   AF-A0A970I477-F1
#
_cell.length_a   1.000
_cell.length_b   1.000
_cell.length_c   1.000
_cell.angle_alpha   90.00
_cell.angle_beta   90.00
_cell.angle_gamma   90.00
#
_symmetry.space_group_name_H-M   'P 1'
#
loop_
_entity.id
_entity.type
_entity.pdbx_description
1 polymer ?
#
loop_
_entity_poly.entity_id
_entity_poly.type
_entity_poly.pdbx_seq_one_letter_code
_entity_poly.pdbx_strand_id
1 'polypeptide(L)'
;MGFLLSCNGQESTQVLKVVNYDELKSVIQKEDDVLYVVNFWATWCKPCIEELPDFMEVNEEFKDHPNFKLILVSMDSKKQLDTKVKKFIEKNKITADVY
;
A
#
# COMPACT_ATOMS: atom_id res chain seq x y z
N MET A 1 35.25 -14.95 18.89
CA MET A 1 33.84 -15.37 18.92
C MET A 1 32.99 -14.14 18.57
N GLY A 2 32.96 -13.75 17.30
CA GLY A 2 32.17 -12.61 16.82
C GLY A 2 31.00 -13.15 16.01
N PHE A 3 29.79 -13.10 16.56
CA PHE A 3 28.59 -13.40 15.80
C PHE A 3 28.25 -12.15 14.98
N LEU A 4 28.45 -12.26 13.67
CA LEU A 4 27.97 -11.30 12.67
C LEU A 4 26.44 -11.31 12.72
N LEU A 5 25.84 -10.26 13.28
CA LEU A 5 24.41 -9.98 13.11
C LEU A 5 24.23 -9.45 11.68
N SER A 6 24.00 -10.39 10.76
CA SER A 6 23.50 -10.09 9.43
C SER A 6 22.12 -9.48 9.59
N CYS A 7 22.00 -8.17 9.44
CA CYS A 7 20.71 -7.52 9.22
C CYS A 7 20.21 -7.98 7.85
N ASN A 8 19.35 -9.00 7.83
CA ASN A 8 18.54 -9.28 6.66
C ASN A 8 17.60 -8.09 6.49
N GLY A 9 17.95 -7.16 5.60
CA GLY A 9 17.01 -6.22 5.03
C GLY A 9 15.93 -7.04 4.33
N GLN A 10 14.74 -7.11 4.93
CA GLN A 10 13.57 -7.65 4.26
C GLN A 10 13.19 -6.65 3.18
N GLU A 11 13.59 -6.93 1.94
CA GLU A 11 13.00 -6.29 0.76
C GLU A 11 11.51 -6.63 0.73
N SER A 12 10.67 -5.67 1.10
CA SER A 12 9.21 -5.78 0.97
C SER A 12 8.88 -5.85 -0.53
N THR A 13 8.69 -7.07 -1.04
CA THR A 13 8.17 -7.26 -2.40
C THR A 13 6.70 -6.85 -2.39
N GLN A 14 6.42 -5.59 -2.70
CA GLN A 14 5.07 -5.07 -2.73
C GLN A 14 4.36 -5.60 -3.97
N VAL A 15 3.33 -6.41 -3.75
CA VAL A 15 2.56 -7.05 -4.83
C VAL A 15 1.59 -6.03 -5.41
N LEU A 16 2.06 -5.27 -6.39
CA LEU A 16 1.22 -4.37 -7.17
C LEU A 16 0.29 -5.16 -8.08
N LYS A 17 -1.01 -5.15 -7.77
CA LYS A 17 -2.00 -5.95 -8.48
C LYS A 17 -3.07 -5.07 -9.10
N VAL A 18 -3.05 -4.99 -10.44
CA VAL A 18 -4.15 -4.40 -11.21
C VAL A 18 -5.41 -5.25 -11.02
N VAL A 19 -6.48 -4.61 -10.57
CA VAL A 19 -7.78 -5.25 -10.32
C VAL A 19 -8.93 -4.52 -11.02
N ASN A 20 -9.99 -5.27 -11.32
CA ASN A 20 -11.29 -4.71 -11.65
C ASN A 20 -12.17 -4.57 -10.39
N TYR A 21 -13.42 -4.11 -10.55
CA TYR A 21 -14.34 -3.91 -9.44
C TYR A 21 -14.68 -5.21 -8.69
N ASP A 22 -14.97 -6.31 -9.38
CA ASP A 22 -15.35 -7.58 -8.75
C ASP A 22 -14.17 -8.17 -7.96
N GLU A 23 -12.97 -8.05 -8.50
CA GLU A 23 -11.73 -8.44 -7.82
C GLU A 23 -11.47 -7.56 -6.60
N LEU A 24 -11.61 -6.23 -6.70
CA LEU A 24 -11.45 -5.31 -5.57
C LEU A 24 -12.50 -5.58 -4.48
N LYS A 25 -13.75 -5.83 -4.87
CA LYS A 25 -14.84 -6.17 -3.95
C LYS A 25 -14.49 -7.37 -3.09
N SER A 26 -13.87 -8.40 -3.67
CA SER A 26 -13.42 -9.59 -2.91
C SER A 26 -12.33 -9.30 -1.87
N VAL A 27 -11.59 -8.19 -2.03
CA VAL A 27 -10.56 -7.77 -1.09
C VAL A 27 -11.14 -6.94 0.05
N ILE A 28 -12.04 -6.01 -0.26
CA ILE A 28 -12.53 -4.99 0.70
C ILE A 28 -13.88 -5.33 1.37
N GLN A 29 -14.65 -6.27 0.82
CA GLN A 29 -15.94 -6.70 1.38
C GLN A 29 -15.85 -8.11 1.93
N LYS A 30 -15.04 -8.28 2.97
CA LYS A 30 -14.91 -9.54 3.70
C LYS A 30 -15.76 -9.51 4.96
N GLU A 31 -16.34 -10.65 5.29
CA GLU A 31 -17.02 -10.88 6.56
C GLU A 31 -15.98 -11.42 7.57
N ASP A 32 -15.11 -10.53 8.04
CA ASP A 32 -14.12 -10.79 9.09
C ASP A 32 -14.08 -9.61 10.08
N ASP A 33 -13.33 -9.77 11.18
CA ASP A 33 -13.22 -8.75 12.23
C ASP A 33 -12.13 -7.69 11.94
N VAL A 34 -11.74 -7.52 10.67
CA VAL A 34 -10.67 -6.59 10.27
C VAL A 34 -11.26 -5.22 9.88
N LEU A 35 -10.71 -4.15 10.45
CA LEU A 35 -10.99 -2.79 10.01
C LEU A 35 -10.19 -2.46 8.75
N TYR A 36 -10.87 -2.31 7.63
CA TYR A 36 -10.28 -1.89 6.37
C TYR A 36 -10.43 -0.38 6.16
N VAL A 37 -9.30 0.31 6.01
CA VAL A 37 -9.27 1.70 5.53
C VAL A 37 -8.88 1.67 4.05
N VAL A 38 -9.77 2.13 3.18
CA VAL A 38 -9.55 2.11 1.73
C VAL A 38 -9.42 3.55 1.22
N ASN A 39 -8.26 3.88 0.68
CA ASN A 39 -7.97 5.21 0.11
C ASN A 39 -7.81 5.09 -1.41
N PHE A 40 -8.64 5.82 -2.15
CA PHE A 40 -8.54 5.92 -3.61
C PHE A 40 -7.71 7.15 -3.97
N TRP A 41 -6.60 6.95 -4.65
CA TRP A 41 -5.64 8.02 -4.97
C TRP A 41 -5.17 7.93 -6.42
N ALA A 42 -4.41 8.92 -6.88
CA ALA A 42 -3.71 8.86 -8.15
C ALA A 42 -2.46 9.74 -8.14
N THR A 43 -1.48 9.40 -8.99
CA THR A 43 -0.22 10.17 -9.14
C THR A 43 -0.43 11.59 -9.66
N TRP A 44 -1.60 11.89 -10.21
CA TRP A 44 -2.01 13.22 -10.66
C TRP A 44 -2.94 13.94 -9.67
N CYS A 45 -3.42 13.27 -8.62
CA CYS A 45 -4.26 13.87 -7.59
C CYS A 45 -3.38 14.53 -6.53
N LYS A 46 -3.15 15.84 -6.66
CA LYS A 46 -2.33 16.61 -5.73
C LYS A 46 -2.76 16.47 -4.25
N PRO A 47 -4.02 16.76 -3.86
CA PRO A 47 -4.41 16.65 -2.46
C PRO A 47 -4.29 15.22 -1.92
N CYS A 48 -4.63 14.21 -2.73
CA CYS A 48 -4.47 12.81 -2.33
C CYS A 48 -3.00 12.50 -1.96
N ILE A 49 -2.05 12.96 -2.78
CA ILE A 49 -0.61 12.75 -2.55
C ILE A 49 -0.11 13.51 -1.31
N GLU A 50 -0.63 14.70 -1.06
CA GLU A 50 -0.29 15.50 0.12
C GLU A 50 -0.74 14.82 1.42
N GLU A 51 -1.80 14.01 1.39
CA GLU A 51 -2.34 13.26 2.54
C GLU A 51 -1.67 11.88 2.74
N LEU A 52 -1.05 11.29 1.72
CA LEU A 52 -0.46 9.94 1.82
C LEU A 52 0.57 9.77 2.96
N PRO A 53 1.42 10.77 3.31
CA PRO A 53 2.32 10.65 4.45
C PRO A 53 1.61 10.36 5.77
N ASP A 54 0.46 11.02 6.02
CA ASP A 54 -0.32 10.83 7.24
C ASP A 54 -0.91 9.41 7.27
N PHE A 55 -1.36 8.89 6.13
CA PHE A 55 -1.80 7.50 6.01
C PHE A 55 -0.66 6.49 6.27
N MET A 56 0.58 6.80 5.88
CA MET A 56 1.72 5.94 6.16
C MET A 56 2.10 5.95 7.65
N GLU A 57 1.92 7.09 8.34
CA GLU A 57 2.08 7.17 9.79
C GLU A 57 1.07 6.25 10.51
N VAL A 58 -0.21 6.32 10.12
CA VAL A 58 -1.25 5.41 10.65
C VAL A 58 -0.93 3.94 10.32
N ASN A 59 -0.47 3.65 9.09
CA ASN A 59 -0.11 2.27 8.72
C ASN A 59 1.02 1.71 9.58
N GLU A 60 2.01 2.54 9.90
CA GLU A 60 3.14 2.16 10.77
C GLU A 60 2.70 1.99 12.23
N GLU A 61 1.84 2.87 12.76
CA GLU A 61 1.30 2.78 14.12
C GLU A 61 0.52 1.48 14.33
N PHE A 62 -0.24 1.05 13.32
CA PHE A 62 -1.10 -0.13 13.40
C PHE A 62 -0.49 -1.40 12.77
N LYS A 63 0.79 -1.40 12.38
CA LYS A 63 1.42 -2.53 11.66
C LYS A 63 1.37 -3.86 12.42
N ASP A 64 1.40 -3.81 13.75
CA ASP A 64 1.37 -4.97 14.64
C ASP A 64 -0.06 -5.29 15.14
N HIS A 65 -1.06 -4.51 14.71
CA HIS A 65 -2.46 -4.71 15.07
C HIS A 65 -3.10 -5.75 14.14
N PRO A 66 -3.50 -6.93 14.66
CA PRO A 66 -3.91 -8.08 13.82
C PRO A 66 -5.18 -7.83 13.00
N ASN A 67 -6.00 -6.85 13.40
CA ASN A 67 -7.31 -6.55 12.82
C ASN A 67 -7.36 -5.18 12.13
N PHE A 68 -6.24 -4.67 11.63
CA PHE A 68 -6.19 -3.42 10.88
C PHE A 68 -5.56 -3.62 9.50
N LYS A 69 -6.12 -2.97 8.48
CA LYS A 69 -5.51 -2.97 7.14
C LYS A 69 -5.76 -1.66 6.40
N LEU A 70 -4.68 -0.99 5.98
CA LEU A 70 -4.73 0.11 5.03
C LEU A 70 -4.53 -0.41 3.61
N ILE A 71 -5.44 0.00 2.71
CA ILE A 71 -5.41 -0.34 1.29
C ILE A 71 -5.41 0.94 0.47
N LEU A 72 -4.45 1.07 -0.44
CA LEU A 72 -4.43 2.13 -1.43
C LEU A 72 -4.88 1.58 -2.78
N VAL A 73 -5.83 2.26 -3.42
CA VAL A 73 -6.31 1.91 -4.76
C VAL A 73 -5.91 3.03 -5.72
N SER A 74 -5.03 2.71 -6.65
CA SER A 74 -4.54 3.63 -7.66
C SER A 74 -5.56 3.78 -8.79
N MET A 75 -6.00 5.02 -9.02
CA MET A 75 -6.89 5.40 -10.12
C MET A 75 -6.15 5.77 -11.40
N ASP A 76 -4.82 5.63 -11.44
CA ASP A 76 -4.04 5.74 -12.67
C ASP A 76 -4.40 4.64 -13.67
N SER A 77 -4.19 4.92 -14.96
CA SER A 77 -4.42 3.91 -16.00
C SER A 77 -3.42 2.76 -15.90
N LYS A 78 -3.82 1.54 -16.28
CA LYS A 78 -2.92 0.37 -16.35
C LYS A 78 -1.61 0.64 -17.11
N LYS A 79 -1.64 1.49 -18.14
CA LYS A 79 -0.45 1.88 -18.92
C LYS A 79 0.59 2.65 -18.11
N GLN A 80 0.18 3.25 -17.00
CA GLN A 80 1.02 4.06 -16.11
C GLN A 80 1.55 3.28 -14.91
N LEU A 81 1.20 1.99 -14.77
CA LEU A 81 1.64 1.15 -13.65
C LEU A 81 3.17 1.14 -13.51
N ASP A 82 3.88 0.74 -14.55
CA ASP A 82 5.34 0.61 -14.51
C ASP A 82 6.10 1.94 -14.63
N THR A 83 5.43 3.00 -15.08
CA THR A 83 6.08 4.27 -15.41
C THR A 83 5.85 5.37 -14.39
N LYS A 84 4.67 5.42 -13.76
CA LYS A 84 4.32 6.42 -12.75
C LYS A 84 4.06 5.78 -11.38
N VAL A 85 3.16 4.81 -11.32
CA VAL A 85 2.66 4.27 -10.04
C VAL A 85 3.78 3.55 -9.27
N LYS A 86 4.47 2.59 -9.90
CA LYS A 86 5.63 1.91 -9.29
C LYS A 86 6.69 2.88 -8.78
N LYS A 87 7.10 3.81 -9.65
CA LYS A 87 8.11 4.82 -9.30
C LYS A 87 7.66 5.72 -8.15
N PHE A 88 6.37 6.06 -8.10
CA PHE A 88 5.82 6.86 -7.01
C PHE A 88 5.87 6.09 -5.70
N ILE A 89 5.46 4.82 -5.68
CA ILE A 89 5.43 3.96 -4.50
C ILE A 89 6.84 3.77 -3.93
N GLU A 90 7.80 3.43 -4.80
CA GLU A 90 9.21 3.27 -4.42
C GLU A 90 9.80 4.58 -3.89
N LYS A 91 9.57 5.70 -4.60
CA LYS A 91 10.11 7.02 -4.23
C LYS A 91 9.56 7.50 -2.88
N ASN A 92 8.27 7.30 -2.63
CA ASN A 92 7.60 7.77 -1.42
C ASN A 92 7.59 6.71 -0.30
N LYS A 93 8.21 5.55 -0.52
CA LYS A 93 8.29 4.44 0.45
C LYS A 93 6.92 4.05 1.00
N ILE A 94 5.92 4.00 0.13
CA ILE A 94 4.58 3.53 0.49
C ILE A 94 4.72 2.09 0.99
N THR A 95 4.16 1.77 2.15
CA THR A 95 4.25 0.43 2.78
C THR A 95 2.91 -0.32 2.81
N ALA A 96 1.81 0.37 2.51
CA ALA A 96 0.48 -0.24 2.43
C ALA A 96 0.30 -1.09 1.17
N ASP A 97 -0.69 -1.99 1.18
CA ASP A 97 -1.07 -2.75 0.00
C ASP A 97 -1.61 -1.81 -1.08
N VAL A 98 -1.10 -1.93 -2.31
CA VAL A 98 -1.54 -1.11 -3.44
C VAL A 98 -2.11 -1.96 -4.58
N TYR A 99 -3.32 -1.58 -5.01
CA TYR A 99 -4.06 -2.18 -6.11
C TYR A 99 -4.23 -1.20 -7.28
#